data_AF-A0A832WSA8-F1
#
_entry.id   AF-A0A832WSA8-F1
#
_cell.length_a   1.000
_cell.length_b   1.000
_cell.length_c   1.000
_cell.angle_alpha   90.00
_cell.angle_beta   90.00
_cell.angle_gamma   90.00
#
_symmetry.space_group_name_H-M   'P 1'
#
loop_
_entity.id
_entity.type
_entity.pdbx_description
1 polymer ?
#
loop_
_entity_poly.entity_id
_entity_poly.type
_entity_poly.pdbx_seq_one_letter_code
_entity_poly.pdbx_strand_id
1 'polypeptide(L)'
;HEFKEMYPAFLKEAESEKKSDIGLVFTYAMKAEEVHATLYKEALNNLNHGQDMSNRTVYICPVCGNVFLGTAPEKCPICMAVRKVFRTVE
;
A
#
# COMPACT_ATOMS: atom_id res chain seq x y z
N HIS A 1 -9.07 -7.10 7.88
CA HIS A 1 -8.26 -6.25 6.99
C HIS A 1 -8.67 -4.80 7.21
N GLU A 2 -7.74 -3.92 7.54
CA GLU A 2 -8.02 -2.53 7.91
C GLU A 2 -8.76 -1.75 6.82
N PHE A 3 -8.42 -1.99 5.54
CA PHE A 3 -9.02 -1.30 4.39
C PHE A 3 -10.53 -1.56 4.21
N LYS A 4 -11.11 -2.57 4.86
CA LYS A 4 -12.53 -2.92 4.71
C LYS A 4 -13.45 -2.23 5.71
N GLU A 5 -12.95 -1.92 6.90
CA GLU A 5 -13.79 -1.47 8.01
C GLU A 5 -13.22 -0.22 8.68
N MET A 6 -11.95 -0.28 9.14
CA MET A 6 -11.33 0.81 9.90
C MET A 6 -11.15 2.08 9.07
N TYR A 7 -10.46 2.01 7.93
CA TYR A 7 -10.22 3.21 7.12
C TYR A 7 -11.49 3.79 6.48
N PRO A 8 -12.46 2.99 5.98
CA PRO A 8 -13.75 3.53 5.55
C PRO A 8 -14.49 4.31 6.65
N ALA A 9 -14.42 3.85 7.91
CA ALA A 9 -15.00 4.59 9.03
C ALA A 9 -14.29 5.93 9.26
N PHE A 10 -12.96 5.95 9.26
CA PHE A 10 -12.17 7.17 9.43
C PHE A 10 -12.35 8.17 8.27
N LEU A 11 -12.51 7.68 7.04
CA LEU A 11 -12.82 8.52 5.88
C LEU A 11 -14.16 9.24 6.05
N LYS A 12 -15.20 8.49 6.46
CA LYS A 12 -16.52 9.05 6.72
C LYS A 12 -16.50 10.11 7.83
N GLU A 13 -15.72 9.87 8.88
CA GLU A 13 -15.51 10.83 9.96
C GLU A 13 -14.81 12.10 9.45
N ALA A 14 -13.69 11.96 8.73
CA ALA A 14 -12.96 13.08 8.14
C ALA A 14 -13.81 13.92 7.17
N GLU A 15 -14.68 13.27 6.38
CA GLU A 15 -15.65 13.94 5.52
C GLU A 15 -16.68 14.74 6.33
N SER A 16 -17.22 14.15 7.41
CA SER A 16 -18.19 14.82 8.29
C SER A 16 -17.60 16.05 8.98
N GLU A 17 -16.31 16.00 9.33
CA GLU A 17 -15.56 17.10 9.93
C GLU A 17 -14.97 18.08 8.91
N LYS A 18 -15.17 17.84 7.61
CA LYS A 18 -14.60 18.65 6.50
C LYS A 18 -13.07 18.74 6.54
N LYS A 19 -12.40 17.66 6.95
CA LYS A 19 -10.93 17.51 7.03
C LYS A 19 -10.41 16.78 5.80
N SER A 20 -10.38 17.48 4.66
CA SER A 20 -10.02 16.88 3.36
C SER A 20 -8.57 16.39 3.29
N ASP A 21 -7.65 17.04 3.98
CA ASP A 21 -6.26 16.65 4.16
C ASP A 21 -6.13 15.31 4.89
N ILE A 22 -6.89 15.13 5.97
CA ILE A 22 -6.95 13.88 6.73
C ILE A 22 -7.61 12.77 5.92
N GLY A 23 -8.70 13.08 5.21
CA GLY A 23 -9.36 12.14 4.30
C GLY A 23 -8.42 11.62 3.21
N LEU A 24 -7.53 12.48 2.68
CA LEU A 24 -6.51 12.06 1.73
C LEU A 24 -5.52 11.06 2.34
N VAL A 25 -5.03 11.33 3.55
CA VAL A 25 -4.10 10.43 4.27
C VAL A 25 -4.73 9.07 4.53
N PHE A 26 -5.99 9.03 4.99
CA PHE A 26 -6.69 7.76 5.19
C PHE A 26 -6.95 7.02 3.88
N THR A 27 -7.22 7.74 2.78
CA THR A 27 -7.36 7.13 1.46
C THR A 27 -6.05 6.48 1.01
N TYR A 28 -4.92 7.12 1.26
CA TYR A 28 -3.60 6.58 0.95
C TYR A 28 -3.32 5.30 1.74
N ALA A 29 -3.52 5.33 3.06
CA ALA A 29 -3.31 4.17 3.92
C ALA A 29 -4.26 3.02 3.53
N MET A 30 -5.55 3.28 3.33
CA MET A 30 -6.53 2.28 2.91
C MET A 30 -6.11 1.53 1.65
N LYS A 31 -5.70 2.27 0.61
CA LYS A 31 -5.29 1.67 -0.67
C LYS A 31 -3.97 0.91 -0.54
N ALA A 32 -3.03 1.39 0.28
CA ALA A 32 -1.79 0.65 0.56
C ALA A 32 -2.10 -0.66 1.30
N GLU A 33 -2.99 -0.66 2.29
CA GLU A 33 -3.37 -1.88 3.02
C GLU A 33 -4.10 -2.92 2.17
N GLU A 34 -4.83 -2.50 1.13
CA GLU A 34 -5.40 -3.43 0.14
C GLU A 34 -4.30 -4.16 -0.65
N VAL A 35 -3.24 -3.43 -1.03
CA VAL A 35 -2.05 -4.01 -1.66
C VAL A 35 -1.33 -4.95 -0.69
N HIS A 36 -1.10 -4.53 0.56
CA HIS A 36 -0.46 -5.37 1.58
C HIS A 36 -1.21 -6.68 1.80
N ALA A 37 -2.54 -6.62 1.91
CA ALA A 37 -3.37 -7.81 2.06
C ALA A 37 -3.24 -8.78 0.88
N THR A 38 -3.11 -8.25 -0.34
CA THR A 38 -2.88 -9.06 -1.54
C THR A 38 -1.50 -9.71 -1.52
N LEU A 39 -0.46 -8.94 -1.18
CA LEU A 39 0.92 -9.45 -1.10
C LEU A 39 1.08 -10.52 -0.02
N TYR A 40 0.45 -10.36 1.14
CA TYR A 40 0.47 -11.40 2.18
C TYR A 40 -0.23 -12.69 1.76
N LYS A 41 -1.34 -12.60 1.02
CA LYS A 41 -2.00 -13.78 0.46
C LYS A 41 -1.13 -14.47 -0.57
N GLU A 42 -0.46 -13.71 -1.44
CA GLU A 42 0.52 -14.25 -2.38
C GLU A 42 1.67 -14.94 -1.65
N ALA A 43 2.24 -14.30 -0.61
CA ALA A 43 3.30 -14.87 0.20
C ALA A 43 2.89 -16.20 0.86
N LEU A 44 1.72 -16.23 1.50
CA LEU A 44 1.20 -17.46 2.10
C LEU A 44 0.99 -18.57 1.05
N ASN A 45 0.48 -18.21 -0.13
CA ASN A 45 0.30 -19.18 -1.21
C ASN A 45 1.64 -19.74 -1.71
N ASN A 46 2.66 -18.91 -1.89
CA ASN A 46 4.00 -19.35 -2.28
C ASN A 46 4.61 -20.30 -1.24
N LEU A 47 4.52 -19.96 0.05
CA LEU A 47 5.01 -20.80 1.14
C LEU A 47 4.33 -22.17 1.15
N ASN A 48 3.02 -22.24 0.92
CA ASN A 48 2.29 -23.51 0.82
C ASN A 48 2.76 -24.40 -0.35
N HIS A 49 3.39 -23.81 -1.37
CA HIS A 49 3.97 -24.53 -2.51
C HIS A 49 5.50 -24.68 -2.40
N GLY A 50 6.09 -24.38 -1.24
CA GLY A 50 7.54 -24.47 -1.01
C GLY A 50 8.36 -23.43 -1.78
N GLN A 51 7.74 -22.32 -2.17
CA GLN A 51 8.40 -21.22 -2.89
C GLN A 51 8.72 -20.06 -1.94
N ASP A 52 9.91 -19.49 -2.09
CA ASP A 52 10.35 -18.31 -1.37
C ASP A 52 10.20 -17.05 -2.25
N MET A 53 9.77 -15.94 -1.64
CA MET A 53 9.62 -14.63 -2.27
C MET A 53 10.72 -13.64 -1.87
N SER A 54 11.66 -14.03 -1.01
CA SER A 54 12.75 -13.18 -0.50
C SER A 54 13.69 -12.65 -1.59
N ASN A 55 13.72 -13.28 -2.77
CA ASN A 55 14.56 -12.87 -3.89
C ASN A 55 14.03 -11.63 -4.65
N ARG A 56 12.84 -11.12 -4.29
CA ARG A 56 12.24 -9.95 -4.94
C ARG A 56 12.60 -8.67 -4.20
N THR A 57 13.15 -7.69 -4.91
CA THR A 57 13.35 -6.35 -4.36
C THR A 57 12.02 -5.74 -3.93
N VAL A 58 11.98 -5.17 -2.73
CA VAL A 58 10.81 -4.46 -2.22
C VAL A 58 11.00 -2.97 -2.44
N TYR A 59 10.04 -2.33 -3.11
CA TYR A 59 10.00 -0.88 -3.28
C TYR A 59 8.85 -0.29 -2.46
N ILE A 60 9.13 0.77 -1.71
CA ILE A 60 8.16 1.50 -0.90
C ILE A 60 8.02 2.93 -1.42
N CYS A 61 6.78 3.35 -1.67
CA CYS A 61 6.46 4.75 -1.93
C CYS A 61 6.47 5.54 -0.60
N PRO A 62 7.38 6.52 -0.41
CA PRO A 62 7.47 7.23 0.87
C PRO A 62 6.34 8.24 1.11
N VAL A 63 5.48 8.46 0.11
CA VAL A 63 4.36 9.42 0.19
C VAL A 63 3.10 8.77 0.73
N CYS A 64 2.77 7.56 0.27
CA CYS A 64 1.52 6.89 0.60
C CYS A 64 1.69 5.48 1.17
N GLY A 65 2.92 5.00 1.34
CA GLY A 65 3.20 3.67 1.90
C GLY A 65 3.03 2.50 0.94
N ASN A 66 2.66 2.71 -0.33
CA ASN A 66 2.45 1.60 -1.26
C ASN A 66 3.69 0.72 -1.44
N VAL A 67 3.49 -0.59 -1.50
CA VAL A 67 4.56 -1.58 -1.70
C VAL A 67 4.49 -2.16 -3.11
N PHE A 68 5.65 -2.30 -3.75
CA PHE A 68 5.81 -3.02 -5.02
C PHE A 68 6.89 -4.10 -4.89
N LEU A 69 6.62 -5.30 -5.43
CA LEU A 69 7.59 -6.41 -5.42
C LEU A 69 8.22 -6.61 -6.80
N GLY A 70 9.55 -6.73 -6.83
CA GLY A 70 10.35 -7.01 -8.01
C GLY A 70 10.57 -5.79 -8.91
N THR A 71 9.49 -5.15 -9.36
CA THR A 71 9.54 -3.92 -10.17
C THR A 71 8.53 -2.91 -9.66
N ALA A 72 8.84 -1.62 -9.80
CA ALA A 72 7.95 -0.52 -9.46
C ALA A 72 7.49 0.21 -10.74
N PRO A 73 6.29 0.85 -10.79
CA PRO A 73 5.84 1.67 -11.93
C PRO A 73 6.56 3.03 -11.98
N GLU A 74 6.44 3.77 -13.09
CA GLU A 74 7.03 5.12 -13.23
C GLU A 74 6.41 6.14 -12.27
N LYS A 75 5.12 5.96 -11.95
CA LYS A 75 4.36 6.75 -10.98
C LYS A 75 3.56 5.83 -10.08
N CYS A 76 3.44 6.18 -8.80
CA CYS A 76 2.62 5.45 -7.85
C CYS A 76 1.14 5.54 -8.26
N PRO A 77 0.40 4.42 -8.36
CA PRO A 77 -1.02 4.46 -8.75
C PRO A 77 -1.93 5.05 -7.65
N ILE A 78 -1.42 5.20 -6.41
CA ILE A 78 -2.17 5.75 -5.29
C ILE A 78 -2.00 7.27 -5.19
N CYS A 79 -0.76 7.77 -5.18
CA CYS A 79 -0.45 9.18 -4.92
C CYS A 79 0.28 9.90 -6.06
N MET A 80 0.55 9.23 -7.18
CA MET A 80 1.24 9.78 -8.36
C MET A 80 2.70 10.21 -8.15
N ALA A 81 3.30 9.93 -6.99
CA ALA A 81 4.73 10.12 -6.75
C ALA A 81 5.57 9.37 -7.80
N VAL A 82 6.61 10.03 -8.31
CA VAL A 82 7.49 9.46 -9.34
C VAL A 82 8.40 8.38 -8.76
N ARG A 83 8.73 7.36 -9.56
CA ARG A 83 9.58 6.22 -9.15
C ARG A 83 10.89 6.63 -8.50
N LYS A 84 11.47 7.75 -8.95
CA LYS A 84 12.76 8.28 -8.43
C LYS A 84 12.75 8.50 -6.91
N VAL A 85 11.59 8.73 -6.28
CA VAL A 85 11.51 8.91 -4.82
C VAL A 85 11.24 7.61 -4.06
N PHE A 86 11.00 6.48 -4.74
CA PHE A 86 10.73 5.22 -4.06
C PHE A 86 11.99 4.72 -3.35
N ARG A 87 11.79 4.08 -2.21
CA ARG A 87 12.87 3.49 -1.41
C ARG A 87 12.89 1.99 -1.62
N THR A 88 14.07 1.41 -1.77
CA THR A 88 14.25 -0.03 -1.70
C THR A 88 14.44 -0.46 -0.24
N VAL A 89 13.92 -1.63 0.11
CA VAL A 89 14.27 -2.30 1.38
C VAL A 89 15.30 -3.36 1.05
N GLU A 90 16.42 -3.32 1.77
CA GLU A 90 17.51 -4.31 1.72
C GLU A 90 17.40 -5.28 2.89
#